data_AF-K9WXI4-F1
#
_entry.id   AF-K9WXI4-F1
#
_cell.length_a   1.000
_cell.length_b   1.000
_cell.length_c   1.000
_cell.angle_alpha   90.00
_cell.angle_beta   90.00
_cell.angle_gamma   90.00
#
_symmetry.space_group_name_H-M   'P 1'
#
loop_
_entity.id
_entity.type
_entity.pdbx_description
1 polymer ?
#
loop_
_entity_poly.entity_id
_entity_poly.type
_entity_poly.pdbx_seq_one_letter_code
_entity_poly.pdbx_strand_id
1 'polypeptide(L)'
;MEEKLIIVIEYKMLNQPTCEKIEITPDEYFEPMDEDEYLDSLNEEYDFDSVPKYFHAVDYIGCKLCEVEHTKLTIVDRTKDIKHICSETFWNGGDNRTILTQILGLGKPSYELLVETVINKIPKTIQQIKFIVEDDIAKFQNQLIIQCNEDGSETILVDA
;
A
#
# COMPACT_ATOMS: atom_id res chain seq x y z
N MET A 1 -23.04 11.59 14.27
CA MET A 1 -22.47 11.92 12.96
C MET A 1 -21.92 10.62 12.42
N GLU A 2 -22.24 10.26 11.18
CA GLU A 2 -21.54 9.14 10.53
C GLU A 2 -20.12 9.60 10.20
N GLU A 3 -19.14 8.73 10.44
CA GLU A 3 -17.75 9.00 10.07
C GLU A 3 -17.63 9.06 8.53
N LYS A 4 -17.04 10.16 8.04
CA LYS A 4 -16.82 10.44 6.61
C LYS A 4 -15.93 9.38 5.96
N LEU A 5 -14.84 9.05 6.65
CA LEU A 5 -13.83 8.08 6.24
C LEU A 5 -13.86 6.89 7.17
N ILE A 6 -13.77 5.69 6.60
CA ILE A 6 -13.59 4.44 7.33
C ILE A 6 -12.32 3.79 6.81
N ILE A 7 -11.36 3.54 7.70
CA ILE A 7 -10.08 2.93 7.36
C ILE A 7 -9.98 1.60 8.08
N VAL A 8 -9.83 0.53 7.29
CA VAL A 8 -9.78 -0.85 7.77
C VAL A 8 -8.52 -1.51 7.27
N ILE A 9 -7.81 -2.20 8.16
CA ILE A 9 -6.75 -3.14 7.77
C ILE A 9 -7.20 -4.55 8.13
N GLU A 10 -7.34 -5.38 7.11
CA GLU A 10 -7.49 -6.84 7.24
C GLU A 10 -6.10 -7.47 7.05
N TYR A 11 -5.71 -8.45 7.85
CA TYR A 11 -4.43 -9.13 7.70
C TYR A 11 -4.49 -10.58 8.14
N LYS A 12 -3.60 -11.40 7.58
CA LYS A 12 -3.44 -12.80 7.97
C LYS A 12 -1.98 -13.06 8.29
N MET A 13 -1.74 -13.56 9.49
CA MET A 13 -0.42 -14.01 9.90
C MET A 13 -0.09 -15.37 9.27
N LEU A 14 1.19 -15.62 9.03
CA LEU A 14 1.68 -16.92 8.58
C LEU A 14 1.27 -18.01 9.57
N ASN A 15 0.79 -19.13 9.04
CA ASN A 15 0.33 -20.30 9.79
C ASN A 15 -0.89 -20.05 10.69
N GLN A 16 -1.55 -18.90 10.60
CA GLN A 16 -2.85 -18.68 11.23
C GLN A 16 -3.98 -18.98 10.24
N PRO A 17 -5.05 -19.65 10.69
CA PRO A 17 -6.16 -20.03 9.80
C PRO A 17 -7.11 -18.86 9.51
N THR A 18 -7.10 -17.81 10.36
CA THR A 18 -8.06 -16.72 10.33
C THR A 18 -7.42 -15.41 9.90
N CYS A 19 -8.20 -14.60 9.20
CA CYS A 19 -7.88 -13.20 8.94
C CYS A 19 -8.35 -12.38 10.15
N GLU A 20 -7.48 -11.49 10.61
CA GLU A 20 -7.78 -10.50 11.64
C GLU A 20 -8.13 -9.16 10.97
N LYS A 21 -8.86 -8.31 11.68
CA LYS A 21 -9.31 -7.01 11.20
C LYS A 21 -9.16 -5.97 12.29
N ILE A 22 -8.56 -4.84 11.94
CA ILE A 22 -8.52 -3.63 12.76
C ILE A 22 -9.15 -2.47 12.01
N GLU A 23 -9.71 -1.55 12.77
CA GLU A 23 -10.21 -0.26 12.29
C GLU A 23 -9.31 0.81 12.86
N ILE A 24 -8.90 1.75 12.01
CA ILE A 24 -7.94 2.79 12.33
C ILE A 24 -8.62 4.13 12.08
N THR A 25 -8.42 5.09 12.97
CA THR A 25 -8.96 6.44 12.77
C THR A 25 -8.16 7.19 11.69
N PRO A 26 -8.76 8.18 11.00
CA PRO A 26 -8.01 9.02 10.05
C PRO A 26 -6.75 9.65 10.67
N ASP A 27 -6.83 10.12 11.92
CA ASP A 27 -5.70 10.70 12.65
C ASP A 27 -4.57 9.70 12.94
N GLU A 28 -4.87 8.40 13.04
CA GLU A 28 -3.86 7.36 13.21
C GLU A 28 -3.23 6.96 11.87
N TYR A 29 -3.97 7.07 10.77
CA TYR A 29 -3.55 6.61 9.45
C TYR A 29 -2.80 7.68 8.62
N PHE A 30 -3.27 8.92 8.59
CA PHE A 30 -2.70 9.98 7.75
C PHE A 30 -1.67 10.84 8.47
N GLU A 31 -0.68 11.36 7.75
CA GLU A 31 0.22 12.37 8.30
C GLU A 31 -0.60 13.60 8.72
N PRO A 32 -0.34 14.14 9.92
CA PRO A 32 -0.96 15.39 10.32
C PRO A 32 -0.53 16.49 9.35
N MET A 33 -1.47 17.31 8.90
CA MET A 33 -1.17 18.53 8.15
C MET A 33 -0.17 19.38 8.97
N ASP A 34 0.79 20.04 8.31
CA ASP A 34 1.83 20.81 9.02
C ASP A 34 1.21 21.96 9.82
N GLU A 35 1.73 22.24 11.02
CA GLU A 35 1.30 23.36 11.90
C GLU A 35 1.34 24.74 11.22
N ASP A 36 2.15 24.90 10.16
CA ASP A 36 2.23 26.14 9.38
C ASP A 36 1.12 26.27 8.32
N GLU A 37 0.42 25.17 7.96
CA GLU A 37 -0.81 25.19 7.15
C GLU A 37 -2.06 25.47 8.00
N TYR A 38 -2.02 25.20 9.32
CA TYR A 38 -3.13 25.40 10.26
C TYR A 38 -3.66 26.84 10.34
N LEU A 39 -2.88 27.84 9.92
CA LEU A 39 -3.33 29.23 9.91
C LEU A 39 -4.37 29.50 8.80
N ASP A 40 -4.38 28.69 7.73
CA ASP A 40 -5.40 28.71 6.67
C ASP A 40 -6.35 27.48 6.73
N SER A 41 -5.98 26.41 7.46
CA SER A 41 -6.63 25.09 7.42
C SER A 41 -7.27 24.59 8.74
N LEU A 42 -7.87 25.46 9.56
CA LEU A 42 -8.66 25.05 10.75
C LEU A 42 -9.86 24.11 10.46
N ASN A 43 -10.05 23.68 9.21
CA ASN A 43 -11.13 22.83 8.72
C ASN A 43 -10.70 21.87 7.59
N GLU A 44 -9.41 21.68 7.31
CA GLU A 44 -9.04 20.66 6.31
C GLU A 44 -9.25 19.26 6.88
N GLU A 45 -10.32 18.64 6.42
CA GLU A 45 -10.64 17.25 6.72
C GLU A 45 -9.82 16.33 5.82
N TYR A 46 -9.32 15.22 6.38
CA TYR A 46 -8.73 14.16 5.56
C TYR A 46 -9.67 13.72 4.42
N ASP A 47 -9.02 13.27 3.36
CA ASP A 47 -9.61 12.70 2.17
C ASP A 47 -9.05 11.28 1.95
N PHE A 48 -9.65 10.51 1.05
CA PHE A 48 -9.20 9.12 0.83
C PHE A 48 -7.79 9.04 0.24
N ASP A 49 -7.32 10.11 -0.40
CA ASP A 49 -6.01 10.26 -1.04
C ASP A 49 -5.05 11.17 -0.26
N SER A 50 -5.36 11.49 1.00
CA SER A 50 -4.42 12.13 1.92
C SER A 50 -3.17 11.27 2.14
N VAL A 51 -2.06 11.91 2.53
CA VAL A 51 -0.75 11.25 2.68
C VAL A 51 -0.77 10.30 3.88
N PRO A 52 -0.49 9.00 3.73
CA PRO A 52 -0.46 8.07 4.84
C PRO A 52 0.83 8.22 5.67
N LYS A 53 0.77 8.00 6.99
CA LYS A 53 1.97 8.00 7.87
C LYS A 53 2.96 6.91 7.51
N TYR A 54 2.45 5.76 7.10
CA TYR A 54 3.22 4.62 6.65
C TYR A 54 2.68 4.13 5.32
N PHE A 55 3.60 3.78 4.41
CA PHE A 55 3.26 3.30 3.07
C PHE A 55 2.71 1.88 3.05
N HIS A 56 3.03 1.06 4.06
CA HIS A 56 2.63 -0.34 4.11
C HIS A 56 1.69 -0.64 5.27
N ALA A 57 0.67 -1.45 5.02
CA ALA A 57 -0.31 -1.82 6.04
C ALA A 57 0.32 -2.57 7.23
N VAL A 58 1.44 -3.26 6.99
CA VAL A 58 2.19 -4.01 8.01
C VAL A 58 2.71 -3.10 9.14
N ASP A 59 3.02 -1.83 8.82
CA ASP A 59 3.60 -0.89 9.78
C ASP A 59 2.57 -0.47 10.84
N TYR A 60 1.29 -0.40 10.45
CA TYR A 60 0.19 -0.07 11.37
C TYR A 60 -0.18 -1.23 12.31
N ILE A 61 0.02 -2.48 11.90
CA ILE A 61 -0.29 -3.67 12.73
C ILE A 61 0.85 -4.04 13.69
N GLY A 62 2.02 -3.42 13.56
CA GLY A 62 3.17 -3.63 14.45
C GLY A 62 3.81 -5.02 14.35
N CYS A 63 3.64 -5.71 13.22
CA CYS A 63 4.17 -7.06 12.96
C CYS A 63 5.40 -6.99 12.05
N LYS A 64 6.23 -8.05 12.04
CA LYS A 64 7.32 -8.14 11.04
C LYS A 64 6.78 -8.67 9.72
N LEU A 65 7.29 -8.16 8.60
CA LEU A 65 6.95 -8.68 7.26
C LEU A 65 7.10 -10.20 7.12
N CYS A 66 8.10 -10.79 7.78
CA CYS A 66 8.33 -12.23 7.76
C CYS A 66 7.31 -13.07 8.53
N GLU A 67 6.34 -12.44 9.20
CA GLU A 67 5.29 -13.07 10.01
C GLU A 67 3.91 -12.95 9.35
N VAL A 68 3.79 -12.17 8.27
CA VAL A 68 2.51 -11.83 7.62
C VAL A 68 2.42 -12.50 6.26
N GLU A 69 1.27 -13.10 5.96
CA GLU A 69 0.97 -13.71 4.66
C GLU A 69 0.39 -12.67 3.70
N HIS A 70 -0.59 -11.89 4.16
CA HIS A 70 -1.18 -10.81 3.38
C HIS A 70 -1.78 -9.73 4.27
N THR A 71 -1.88 -8.53 3.72
CA THR A 71 -2.61 -7.39 4.27
C THR A 71 -3.58 -6.85 3.22
N LYS A 72 -4.63 -6.18 3.68
CA LYS A 72 -5.57 -5.45 2.84
C LYS A 72 -6.03 -4.21 3.59
N LEU A 73 -5.56 -3.07 3.14
CA LEU A 73 -6.04 -1.76 3.52
C LEU A 73 -7.29 -1.43 2.68
N THR A 74 -8.33 -0.92 3.34
CA THR A 74 -9.53 -0.39 2.71
C THR A 74 -9.84 0.97 3.30
N ILE A 75 -9.89 2.00 2.46
CA ILE A 75 -10.37 3.34 2.81
C ILE A 75 -11.70 3.55 2.09
N VAL A 76 -12.76 3.82 2.83
CA VAL A 76 -14.07 4.16 2.29
C VAL A 76 -14.35 5.63 2.55
N ASP A 77 -14.50 6.40 1.48
CA ASP A 77 -15.03 7.77 1.54
C ASP A 77 -16.51 7.75 1.20
N ARG A 78 -17.34 7.95 2.23
CA ARG A 78 -18.79 7.95 2.10
C ARG A 78 -19.31 9.21 1.41
N THR A 79 -18.58 10.32 1.45
CA THR A 79 -19.03 11.57 0.83
C THR A 79 -18.88 11.54 -0.68
N LYS A 80 -17.87 10.81 -1.18
CA LYS A 80 -17.61 10.65 -2.62
C LYS A 80 -18.10 9.32 -3.20
N ASP A 81 -18.59 8.41 -2.35
CA ASP A 81 -18.91 7.02 -2.73
C ASP A 81 -17.69 6.30 -3.36
N ILE A 82 -16.52 6.54 -2.78
CA ILE A 82 -15.23 5.99 -3.24
C ILE A 82 -14.75 4.94 -2.26
N LYS A 83 -14.17 3.87 -2.81
CA LYS A 83 -13.48 2.85 -2.04
C LYS A 83 -12.09 2.59 -2.61
N HIS A 84 -11.07 2.99 -1.88
CA HIS A 84 -9.67 2.69 -2.16
C HIS A 84 -9.28 1.39 -1.45
N ILE A 85 -8.68 0.45 -2.17
CA ILE A 85 -8.26 -0.85 -1.64
C ILE A 85 -6.81 -1.08 -2.06
N CYS A 86 -5.93 -1.32 -1.11
CA CYS A 86 -4.55 -1.74 -1.35
C CYS A 86 -4.33 -3.08 -0.65
N SER A 87 -3.97 -4.11 -1.40
CA SER A 87 -3.69 -5.45 -0.86
C SER A 87 -2.25 -5.83 -1.12
N GLU A 88 -1.56 -6.32 -0.09
CA GLU A 88 -0.20 -6.84 -0.22
C GLU A 88 -0.18 -8.32 0.12
N THR A 89 0.53 -9.13 -0.65
CA THR A 89 0.78 -10.55 -0.35
C THR A 89 2.26 -10.79 -0.33
N PHE A 90 2.76 -11.44 0.72
CA PHE A 90 4.17 -11.58 1.01
C PHE A 90 4.62 -13.04 0.90
N TRP A 91 5.83 -13.27 0.40
CA TRP A 91 6.48 -14.59 0.43
C TRP A 91 7.99 -14.46 0.60
N ASN A 92 8.67 -15.61 0.73
CA ASN A 92 10.11 -15.67 0.96
C ASN A 92 10.53 -14.83 2.20
N GLY A 93 9.78 -14.96 3.30
CA GLY A 93 10.05 -14.20 4.53
C GLY A 93 9.78 -12.70 4.41
N GLY A 94 8.94 -12.27 3.47
CA GLY A 94 8.61 -10.86 3.26
C GLY A 94 9.53 -10.13 2.29
N ASP A 95 10.57 -10.81 1.78
CA ASP A 95 11.48 -10.23 0.77
C ASP A 95 10.80 -10.00 -0.58
N ASN A 96 9.75 -10.76 -0.88
CA ASN A 96 9.00 -10.64 -2.11
C ASN A 96 7.54 -10.31 -1.79
N ARG A 97 6.93 -9.49 -2.64
CA ARG A 97 5.53 -9.12 -2.49
C ARG A 97 4.83 -8.80 -3.79
N THR A 98 3.50 -8.92 -3.77
CA THR A 98 2.62 -8.33 -4.77
C THR A 98 1.78 -7.27 -4.09
N ILE A 99 1.66 -6.09 -4.72
CA ILE A 99 0.80 -5.00 -4.28
C ILE A 99 -0.29 -4.81 -5.33
N LEU A 100 -1.55 -4.89 -4.91
CA LEU A 100 -2.72 -4.70 -5.76
C LEU A 100 -3.51 -3.49 -5.26
N THR A 101 -3.59 -2.45 -6.09
CA THR A 101 -4.31 -1.21 -5.77
C THR A 101 -5.53 -1.07 -6.65
N GLN A 102 -6.69 -0.82 -6.04
CA GLN A 102 -7.98 -0.68 -6.71
C GLN A 102 -8.70 0.56 -6.17
N ILE A 103 -9.30 1.35 -7.06
CA ILE A 103 -10.19 2.46 -6.69
C ILE A 103 -11.55 2.21 -7.32
N LEU A 104 -12.56 2.00 -6.48
CA LEU A 104 -13.95 1.82 -6.89
C LEU A 104 -14.69 3.15 -6.74
N GLY A 105 -15.71 3.39 -7.58
CA GLY A 105 -16.55 4.60 -7.56
C GLY A 105 -16.19 5.65 -8.62
N LEU A 106 -15.01 5.58 -9.26
CA LEU A 106 -14.53 6.55 -10.26
C LEU A 106 -14.75 6.14 -11.74
N GLY A 107 -15.55 5.11 -12.02
CA GLY A 107 -15.84 4.66 -13.40
C GLY A 107 -15.46 3.20 -13.64
N LYS A 108 -14.82 2.90 -14.79
CA LYS A 108 -14.37 1.53 -15.11
C LYS A 108 -13.32 1.07 -14.10
N PRO A 109 -13.42 -0.15 -13.56
CA PRO A 109 -12.40 -0.67 -12.66
C PRO A 109 -11.11 -0.91 -13.44
N SER A 110 -10.13 -0.03 -13.23
CA SER A 110 -8.73 -0.34 -13.47
C SER A 110 -8.07 -0.60 -12.12
N TYR A 111 -7.16 -1.56 -12.10
CA TYR A 111 -6.36 -1.82 -10.90
C TYR A 111 -4.90 -1.97 -11.27
N GLU A 112 -4.04 -1.47 -10.40
CA GLU A 112 -2.60 -1.54 -10.57
C GLU A 112 -2.07 -2.75 -9.82
N LEU A 113 -1.22 -3.54 -10.47
CA LEU A 113 -0.51 -4.65 -9.86
C LEU A 113 0.99 -4.36 -9.93
N LEU A 114 1.65 -4.31 -8.79
CA LEU A 114 3.10 -4.27 -8.67
C LEU A 114 3.59 -5.61 -8.13
N VAL A 115 4.58 -6.21 -8.79
CA VAL A 115 5.25 -7.42 -8.31
C VAL A 115 6.69 -7.05 -7.99
N GLU A 116 7.10 -7.29 -6.75
CA GLU A 116 8.46 -7.04 -6.27
C GLU A 116 9.12 -8.35 -5.84
N THR A 117 10.32 -8.60 -6.37
CA THR A 117 11.07 -9.82 -6.08
C THR A 117 12.54 -9.55 -5.87
N VAL A 118 13.14 -10.18 -4.86
CA VAL A 118 14.60 -10.19 -4.68
C VAL A 118 15.20 -11.19 -5.67
N ILE A 119 15.99 -10.67 -6.61
CA ILE A 119 16.68 -11.46 -7.64
C ILE A 119 18.15 -11.70 -7.32
N ASN A 120 18.73 -10.94 -6.40
CA ASN A 120 20.06 -11.18 -5.84
C ASN A 120 20.11 -10.75 -4.37
N LYS A 121 20.89 -11.44 -3.53
CA LYS A 121 20.97 -11.15 -2.09
C LYS A 121 22.14 -10.26 -1.69
N ILE A 122 23.27 -10.35 -2.39
CA ILE A 122 24.50 -9.60 -2.08
C ILE A 122 25.16 -9.16 -3.40
N PRO A 123 25.13 -7.86 -3.74
CA PRO A 123 24.28 -6.84 -3.13
C PRO A 123 22.79 -7.19 -3.29
N LYS A 124 21.92 -6.69 -2.41
CA LYS A 124 20.48 -6.94 -2.53
C LYS A 124 19.99 -6.27 -3.81
N THR A 125 19.37 -7.04 -4.70
CA THR A 125 18.80 -6.53 -5.95
C THR A 125 17.36 -6.95 -6.04
N ILE A 126 16.48 -5.97 -6.25
CA ILE A 126 15.03 -6.11 -6.35
C ILE A 126 14.63 -5.86 -7.80
N GLN A 127 13.77 -6.71 -8.34
CA GLN A 127 13.05 -6.47 -9.57
C GLN A 127 11.62 -6.05 -9.23
N GLN A 128 11.20 -4.91 -9.74
CA GLN A 128 9.82 -4.43 -9.67
C GLN A 128 9.21 -4.50 -11.07
N ILE A 129 8.00 -5.04 -11.19
CA ILE A 129 7.26 -5.08 -12.45
C ILE A 129 5.85 -4.55 -12.20
N LYS A 130 5.47 -3.47 -12.88
CA LYS A 130 4.14 -2.90 -12.79
C LYS A 130 3.28 -3.33 -13.98
N PHE A 131 2.03 -3.61 -13.67
CA PHE A 131 0.97 -3.86 -14.63
C PHE A 131 -0.22 -2.95 -14.31
N ILE A 132 -0.92 -2.52 -15.35
CA ILE A 132 -2.31 -2.06 -15.21
C ILE A 132 -3.18 -3.22 -15.68
N VAL A 133 -4.15 -3.60 -14.87
CA VAL A 133 -5.12 -4.62 -15.23
C VAL A 133 -6.38 -3.93 -15.72
N GLU A 134 -6.74 -4.21 -16.97
CA GLU A 134 -7.94 -3.70 -17.61
C GLU A 134 -8.72 -4.88 -18.19
N ASP A 135 -10.02 -4.94 -17.92
CA ASP A 135 -10.89 -6.03 -18.37
C ASP A 135 -10.31 -7.43 -18.02
N ASP A 136 -9.79 -7.56 -16.79
CA ASP A 136 -9.15 -8.76 -16.24
C ASP A 136 -7.87 -9.22 -16.98
N ILE A 137 -7.29 -8.35 -17.80
CA ILE A 137 -6.03 -8.61 -18.52
C ILE A 137 -4.94 -7.70 -17.96
N ALA A 138 -3.89 -8.31 -17.39
CA ALA A 138 -2.71 -7.58 -16.94
C ALA A 138 -1.88 -7.09 -18.13
N LYS A 139 -1.77 -5.78 -18.29
CA LYS A 139 -0.96 -5.11 -19.32
C LYS A 139 0.30 -4.56 -18.66
N PHE A 140 1.46 -5.02 -19.15
CA PHE A 140 2.75 -4.51 -18.73
C PHE A 140 2.80 -2.98 -18.84
N GLN A 141 3.40 -2.32 -17.84
CA GLN A 141 3.65 -0.88 -17.87
C GLN A 141 5.13 -0.56 -17.84
N ASN A 142 5.82 -1.02 -16.81
CA ASN A 142 7.25 -0.81 -16.65
C ASN A 142 7.90 -1.92 -15.81
N GLN A 143 9.21 -1.97 -15.89
CA GLN A 143 10.08 -2.81 -15.09
C GLN A 143 11.26 -2.00 -14.58
N LEU A 144 11.50 -2.09 -13.27
CA LEU A 144 12.69 -1.55 -12.63
C LEU A 144 13.55 -2.68 -12.07
N ILE A 145 14.87 -2.52 -12.17
CA ILE A 145 15.83 -3.32 -11.39
C ILE A 145 16.58 -2.38 -10.48
N ILE A 146 16.45 -2.57 -9.17
CA ILE A 146 16.98 -1.69 -8.13
C ILE A 146 18.03 -2.48 -7.35
N GLN A 147 19.22 -1.92 -7.20
CA GLN A 147 20.24 -2.43 -6.28
C GLN A 147 20.25 -1.59 -5.00
N CYS A 148 20.12 -2.25 -3.86
CA CYS A 148 20.31 -1.64 -2.55
C CYS A 148 21.81 -1.73 -2.18
N ASN A 149 22.44 -0.58 -2.00
CA ASN A 149 23.85 -0.45 -1.64
C ASN A 149 24.03 -0.61 -0.12
N GLU A 150 25.27 -0.89 0.32
CA GLU A 150 25.59 -1.08 1.74
C GLU A 150 25.35 0.17 2.59
N ASP A 151 25.41 1.36 1.97
CA ASP A 151 25.14 2.66 2.61
C ASP A 151 23.65 2.98 2.74
N GLY A 152 22.77 2.07 2.29
CA GLY A 152 21.32 2.24 2.30
C GLY A 152 20.77 3.02 1.09
N SER A 153 21.62 3.47 0.17
CA SER A 153 21.18 4.08 -1.08
C SER A 153 20.66 3.05 -2.08
N GLU A 154 19.83 3.50 -3.01
CA GLU A 154 19.29 2.67 -4.09
C GLU A 154 19.79 3.14 -5.45
N THR A 155 20.12 2.20 -6.33
CA THR A 155 20.56 2.48 -7.70
C THR A 155 19.68 1.73 -8.68
N ILE A 156 19.06 2.47 -9.61
CA ILE A 156 18.30 1.88 -10.72
C ILE A 156 19.29 1.38 -11.77
N LEU A 157 19.33 0.06 -11.97
CA LEU A 157 20.18 -0.61 -12.94
C LEU A 157 19.51 -0.73 -14.32
N VAL A 158 18.18 -0.86 -14.34
CA VAL A 158 17.36 -0.97 -15.55
C VAL A 158 16.03 -0.24 -15.32
N ASP A 159 15.60 0.49 -16.34
CA ASP A 159 14.29 1.13 -16.47
C ASP A 159 13.78 0.86 -17.89
N ALA A 160 12.72 0.06 -18.02
CA ALA A 160 12.22 -0.48 -19.29
C ALA A 160 10.69 -0.60 -19.34
#